data_AF-G2HFD0-F1
#
_entry.id   AF-G2HFD0-F1
#
_cell.length_a   1.000
_cell.length_b   1.000
_cell.length_c   1.000
_cell.angle_alpha   90.00
_cell.angle_beta   90.00
_cell.angle_gamma   90.00
#
_symmetry.space_group_name_H-M   'P 1'
#
loop_
_entity.id
_entity.type
_entity.pdbx_description
1 polymer ?
#
loop_
_entity_poly.entity_id
_entity_poly.type
_entity_poly.pdbx_seq_one_letter_code
_entity_poly.pdbx_strand_id
1 'polypeptide(L)'
;MAQGKVASLGPIKQHTFLKNMGIDVRLKVLLDKSNEPSVRQQLLQGYDMLMNPKKMGERFNFFALLPHQRLQGGRYQRNARQSKPFASVVAGFSELAWQ
;
A
#
# COMPACT_ATOMS: atom_id res chain seq x y z
N MET A 1 -4.49 27.81 -10.19
CA MET A 1 -5.10 26.47 -10.34
C MET A 1 -4.18 25.59 -11.19
N ALA A 2 -4.11 24.27 -10.95
CA ALA A 2 -3.06 23.37 -11.48
C ALA A 2 -3.09 23.10 -13.02
N GLN A 3 -3.71 23.97 -13.82
CA GLN A 3 -3.74 23.95 -15.30
C GLN A 3 -4.04 22.58 -15.93
N GLY A 4 -4.83 21.72 -15.27
CA GLY A 4 -5.14 20.38 -15.78
C GLY A 4 -3.93 19.45 -15.89
N LYS A 5 -2.80 19.73 -15.22
CA LYS A 5 -1.58 18.89 -15.24
C LYS A 5 -1.55 17.86 -14.11
N VAL A 6 -2.42 18.01 -13.12
CA VAL A 6 -2.53 17.13 -11.95
C VAL A 6 -3.90 16.47 -11.93
N ALA A 7 -3.90 15.15 -11.79
CA ALA A 7 -5.08 14.35 -11.54
C ALA A 7 -5.27 14.14 -10.03
N SER A 8 -6.53 14.13 -9.62
CA SER A 8 -6.99 13.79 -8.28
C SER A 8 -7.62 12.41 -8.26
N LEU A 9 -7.23 11.55 -7.32
CA LEU A 9 -7.83 10.22 -7.11
C LEU A 9 -8.31 10.08 -5.66
N GLY A 10 -9.48 9.46 -5.50
CA GLY A 10 -10.16 9.31 -4.21
C GLY A 10 -11.13 10.45 -3.90
N PRO A 11 -11.49 10.68 -2.63
CA PRO A 11 -11.00 9.96 -1.46
C PRO A 11 -11.53 8.53 -1.37
N ILE A 12 -10.73 7.61 -0.81
CA ILE A 12 -11.19 6.27 -0.41
C ILE A 12 -10.94 6.03 1.07
N LYS A 13 -11.70 5.13 1.70
CA LYS A 13 -11.54 4.78 3.12
C LYS A 13 -10.17 4.20 3.41
N GLN A 14 -9.60 4.54 4.56
CA GLN A 14 -8.32 4.01 5.04
C GLN A 14 -8.30 2.48 5.05
N HIS A 15 -9.37 1.87 5.56
CA HIS A 15 -9.52 0.41 5.56
C HIS A 15 -9.29 -0.17 4.15
N THR A 16 -10.00 0.35 3.15
CA THR A 16 -9.91 -0.11 1.76
C THR A 16 -8.53 0.14 1.18
N PHE A 17 -7.95 1.33 1.41
CA PHE A 17 -6.62 1.66 0.92
C PHE A 17 -5.55 0.72 1.48
N LEU A 18 -5.50 0.54 2.80
CA LEU A 18 -4.50 -0.31 3.46
C LEU A 18 -4.69 -1.79 3.11
N LYS A 19 -5.94 -2.25 2.99
CA LYS A 19 -6.27 -3.61 2.51
C LYS A 19 -5.67 -3.85 1.13
N ASN A 20 -5.90 -2.93 0.19
CA ASN A 20 -5.38 -3.02 -1.17
C ASN A 20 -3.85 -2.96 -1.24
N MET A 21 -3.20 -2.32 -0.26
CA MET A 21 -1.74 -2.28 -0.11
C MET A 21 -1.14 -3.54 0.55
N GLY A 22 -1.96 -4.54 0.90
CA GLY A 22 -1.48 -5.82 1.44
C GLY A 22 -1.14 -5.80 2.93
N ILE A 23 -1.82 -4.96 3.72
CA ILE A 23 -1.54 -4.85 5.16
C ILE A 23 -1.74 -6.16 5.95
N ASP A 24 -2.71 -7.02 5.58
CA ASP A 24 -2.91 -8.31 6.27
C ASP A 24 -1.70 -9.23 6.11
N VAL A 25 -1.16 -9.27 4.89
CA VAL A 25 0.01 -10.06 4.55
C VAL A 25 1.20 -9.59 5.38
N ARG A 26 1.39 -8.28 5.47
CA ARG A 26 2.45 -7.70 6.30
C ARG A 26 2.26 -8.01 7.79
N LEU A 27 1.03 -7.92 8.31
CA LEU A 27 0.75 -8.27 9.70
C LEU A 27 1.11 -9.72 9.98
N LYS A 28 0.73 -10.66 9.10
CA LYS A 28 1.07 -12.09 9.25
C LYS A 28 2.59 -12.28 9.36
N VAL A 29 3.37 -11.71 8.43
CA VAL A 29 4.84 -11.82 8.48
C VAL A 29 5.41 -11.22 9.77
N LEU A 30 4.89 -10.07 10.23
CA LEU A 30 5.36 -9.44 11.47
C LEU A 30 5.04 -10.28 12.71
N LEU A 31 3.87 -10.90 12.77
CA LEU A 31 3.52 -11.83 13.83
C LEU A 31 4.40 -13.07 13.77
N ASP A 32 4.58 -13.69 12.61
CA ASP A 32 5.38 -14.92 12.45
C ASP A 32 6.85 -14.73 12.86
N LYS A 33 7.40 -13.53 12.65
CA LYS A 33 8.79 -13.19 13.03
C LYS A 33 8.93 -12.63 14.45
N SER A 34 7.83 -12.36 15.15
CA SER A 34 7.84 -11.78 16.50
C SER A 34 7.71 -12.86 17.56
N ASN A 35 8.77 -13.06 18.34
CA ASN A 35 8.83 -14.03 19.44
C ASN A 35 8.28 -13.45 20.76
N GLU A 36 8.26 -12.12 20.90
CA GLU A 36 7.82 -11.44 22.12
C GLU A 36 6.29 -11.25 22.16
N PRO A 37 5.58 -11.82 23.16
CA PRO A 37 4.12 -11.73 23.24
C PRO A 37 3.60 -10.29 23.32
N SER A 38 4.31 -9.41 24.01
CA SER A 38 3.96 -7.99 24.16
C SER A 38 3.94 -7.26 22.81
N VAL A 39 4.95 -7.51 21.96
CA VAL A 39 5.06 -6.93 20.62
C VAL A 39 3.95 -7.45 19.71
N ARG A 40 3.64 -8.75 19.78
CA ARG A 40 2.52 -9.33 19.02
C ARG A 40 1.19 -8.68 19.38
N GLN A 41 0.93 -8.46 20.67
CA GLN A 41 -0.28 -7.80 21.13
C GLN A 41 -0.35 -6.34 20.65
N GLN A 42 0.76 -5.60 20.70
CA GLN A 42 0.83 -4.24 20.18
C GLN A 42 0.55 -4.19 18.66
N LEU A 43 1.07 -5.14 17.89
CA LEU A 43 0.80 -5.26 16.45
C LEU A 43 -0.69 -5.48 16.17
N LEU A 44 -1.34 -6.39 16.91
CA LEU A 44 -2.78 -6.64 16.76
C LEU A 44 -3.62 -5.42 17.13
N GLN A 45 -3.27 -4.72 18.21
CA GLN A 45 -3.98 -3.51 18.64
C GLN A 45 -3.81 -2.36 17.65
N GLY A 46 -2.59 -2.15 17.13
CA GLY A 46 -2.31 -1.15 16.09
C GLY A 46 -3.05 -1.47 14.80
N TYR A 47 -3.08 -2.75 14.40
CA TYR A 47 -3.85 -3.20 13.24
C TYR A 47 -5.35 -2.93 13.39
N ASP A 48 -5.94 -3.29 14.53
CA ASP A 48 -7.35 -3.01 14.81
C ASP A 48 -7.62 -1.49 14.79
N MET A 49 -6.74 -0.67 15.37
CA MET A 49 -6.90 0.78 15.32
C MET A 49 -6.98 1.31 13.87
N LEU A 50 -6.08 0.83 13.00
CA LEU A 50 -5.98 1.28 11.61
C LEU A 50 -7.11 0.74 10.72
N MET A 51 -7.55 -0.49 10.94
CA MET A 51 -8.45 -1.19 10.01
C MET A 51 -9.91 -1.22 10.47
N ASN A 52 -10.19 -1.08 11.76
CA ASN A 52 -11.54 -1.21 12.28
C ASN A 52 -12.44 -0.05 11.81
N PRO A 53 -13.61 -0.33 11.19
CA PRO A 53 -14.55 0.69 10.73
C PRO A 53 -15.01 1.65 11.84
N LYS A 54 -15.19 1.14 13.06
CA LYS A 54 -15.61 1.94 14.21
C LYS A 54 -14.50 2.88 14.72
N LYS A 55 -13.25 2.63 14.33
CA LYS A 55 -12.05 3.40 14.67
C LYS A 55 -11.54 4.16 13.44
N MET A 56 -10.29 4.01 13.02
CA MET A 56 -9.74 4.81 11.92
C MET A 56 -10.17 4.32 10.53
N GLY A 57 -10.57 3.05 10.40
CA GLY A 57 -10.80 2.40 9.11
C GLY A 57 -11.75 3.15 8.17
N GLU A 58 -12.85 3.71 8.70
CA GLU A 58 -13.80 4.51 7.91
C GLU A 58 -13.74 6.02 8.19
N ARG A 59 -13.18 6.42 9.33
CA ARG A 59 -13.05 7.84 9.71
C ARG A 59 -11.95 8.53 8.92
N PHE A 60 -10.88 7.81 8.58
CA PHE A 60 -9.74 8.33 7.81
C PHE A 60 -9.89 7.97 6.34
N ASN A 61 -9.42 8.86 5.47
CA ASN A 61 -9.51 8.71 4.02
C ASN A 61 -8.17 9.03 3.37
N PHE A 62 -7.90 8.37 2.25
CA PHE A 62 -6.73 8.59 1.42
C PHE A 62 -7.14 9.30 0.13
N PHE A 63 -6.39 10.34 -0.21
CA PHE A 63 -6.55 11.13 -1.43
C PHE A 63 -5.17 11.32 -2.06
N ALA A 64 -5.08 11.17 -3.37
CA ALA A 64 -3.82 11.31 -4.09
C ALA A 64 -3.92 12.40 -5.15
N LEU A 65 -2.89 13.23 -5.21
CA LEU A 65 -2.62 14.14 -6.32
C LEU A 65 -1.40 13.61 -7.07
N LEU A 66 -1.56 13.42 -8.38
CA LEU A 66 -0.48 12.91 -9.22
C LEU A 66 -0.47 13.62 -10.58
N PRO A 67 0.68 13.76 -11.23
CA PRO A 67 0.73 14.27 -12.60
C PRO A 67 -0.11 13.39 -13.54
N HIS A 68 -0.90 14.00 -14.44
CA HIS A 68 -1.71 13.27 -15.42
C HIS A 68 -0.88 12.30 -16.28
N GLN A 69 0.40 12.63 -16.52
CA GLN A 69 1.33 11.77 -17.25
C GLN A 69 1.44 10.36 -16.65
N ARG A 70 1.28 10.20 -15.34
CA ARG A 70 1.32 8.88 -14.67
C ARG A 70 0.05 8.06 -14.88
N LEU A 71 -1.07 8.71 -15.23
CA LEU A 71 -2.34 8.02 -15.55
C LEU A 71 -2.43 7.61 -17.02
N GLN A 72 -1.75 8.34 -17.92
CA GLN A 72 -1.83 8.14 -19.37
C GLN A 72 -1.11 6.90 -19.89
N GLY A 73 -0.69 5.97 -19.02
CA GLY A 73 -0.22 4.64 -19.40
C GLY A 73 0.71 4.62 -20.61
N GLY A 74 1.94 5.10 -20.47
CA GLY A 74 3.02 4.77 -21.40
C GLY A 74 2.79 5.10 -22.88
N ARG A 75 2.23 6.26 -23.22
CA ARG A 75 2.32 6.81 -24.61
C ARG A 75 3.60 7.60 -24.89
N TYR A 76 4.57 7.60 -23.97
CA TYR A 76 5.93 8.02 -24.29
C TYR A 76 6.60 6.92 -25.10
N GLN A 77 7.11 7.29 -26.27
CA GLN A 77 7.82 6.47 -27.24
C GLN A 77 8.59 5.31 -26.61
N ARG A 78 8.31 4.11 -27.14
CA ARG A 78 9.11 2.89 -27.08
C ARG A 78 10.49 3.15 -27.71
N ASN A 79 11.36 3.89 -27.02
CA ASN A 79 12.80 3.83 -27.22
C ASN A 79 13.38 3.07 -26.02
N ALA A 80 13.13 1.76 -26.03
CA ALA A 80 13.55 0.84 -24.98
C ALA A 80 15.08 0.76 -24.94
N ARG A 81 15.71 1.55 -24.06
CA ARG A 81 16.87 1.04 -23.34
C ARG A 81 16.30 0.08 -22.30
N GLN A 82 16.52 -1.21 -22.51
CA GLN A 82 16.10 -2.29 -21.61
C GLN A 82 16.75 -2.08 -20.24
N SER A 83 16.15 -1.28 -19.37
CA SER A 83 16.45 -1.35 -17.94
C SER A 83 15.78 -2.61 -17.41
N LYS A 84 16.60 -3.53 -16.87
CA LYS A 84 16.15 -4.75 -16.20
C LYS A 84 14.95 -4.43 -15.28
N PRO A 85 13.90 -5.25 -15.26
CA PRO A 85 12.81 -5.04 -14.33
C PRO A 85 13.39 -5.10 -12.91
N PHE A 86 13.42 -3.95 -12.24
CA PHE A 86 13.65 -3.93 -10.80
C PHE A 86 12.45 -4.63 -10.18
N ALA A 87 12.60 -5.93 -9.91
CA ALA A 87 11.75 -6.60 -8.95
C ALA A 87 11.90 -5.78 -7.66
N SER A 88 10.86 -5.02 -7.30
CA SER A 88 10.84 -4.29 -6.03
C SER A 88 10.82 -5.35 -4.94
N VAL A 89 12.00 -5.71 -4.42
CA VAL A 89 12.14 -6.60 -3.28
C VAL A 89 11.62 -5.84 -2.07
N VAL A 90 10.30 -5.87 -1.88
CA VAL A 90 9.70 -5.42 -0.63
C VAL A 90 10.12 -6.45 0.42
N ALA A 91 10.94 -6.04 1.38
CA ALA A 91 11.52 -6.93 2.38
C ALA A 91 10.43 -7.78 3.06
N GLY A 92 10.61 -9.10 3.03
CA GLY A 92 9.67 -10.09 3.60
C GLY A 92 8.55 -10.57 2.68
N PHE A 93 8.35 -9.99 1.49
CA PHE A 93 7.37 -10.49 0.51
C PHE A 93 7.92 -11.63 -0.37
N SER A 94 9.24 -11.72 -0.52
CA SER A 94 9.90 -12.83 -1.22
C SER A 94 9.75 -14.19 -0.51
N GLU A 95 9.45 -14.17 0.79
CA GLU A 95 9.27 -15.37 1.62
C GLU A 95 7.84 -15.93 1.55
N LEU A 96 6.91 -15.21 0.91
CA LEU A 96 5.52 -15.65 0.71
C LEU A 96 5.41 -16.46 -0.58
N ALA A 97 6.10 -17.59 -0.64
CA ALA A 97 5.82 -18.60 -1.65
C ALA A 97 4.44 -19.20 -1.33
N TRP A 98 3.45 -18.95 -2.19
CA TRP A 98 2.18 -19.65 -2.13
C TRP A 98 2.42 -21.12 -2.46
N GLN A 99 2.29 -22.01 -1.47
CA GLN A 99 2.10 -23.45 -1.67
C GLN A 99 0.61 -23.78 -1.62
#